data_AF-A0A384HTV2-F1
#
_entry.id   AF-A0A384HTV2-F1
#
_cell.length_a   1.000
_cell.length_b   1.000
_cell.length_c   1.000
_cell.angle_alpha   90.00
_cell.angle_beta   90.00
_cell.angle_gamma   90.00
#
_symmetry.space_group_name_H-M   'P 1'
#
loop_
_entity.id
_entity.type
_entity.pdbx_description
1 polymer ?
#
loop_
_entity_poly.entity_id
_entity_poly.type
_entity_poly.pdbx_seq_one_letter_code
_entity_poly.pdbx_strand_id
1 'polypeptide(L)'
;MSMLWLARNEDAPVFSYPAHQWARLLGLDDPDTTGARRVQESLRWLNSENFVRLERRRGAPSNIHLLDDAGSGKPYKSPGLMVKALAKRPTELEEHLYVQLSAAFWTRGWVRELSGAAVAMYLVLLHEQRGDPDKSVWIAPSVGHDVYDLSDETRRKGLNELVKHEMASVRRRPVRQGLFNDQYRGRNVYDLHPGAMG
;
A
#
# COMPACT_ATOMS: atom_id res chain seq x y z
N MET A 1 -1.03 4.36 -11.51
CA MET A 1 -1.00 2.91 -11.18
C MET A 1 -0.20 2.09 -12.18
N SER A 2 -0.51 2.09 -13.48
CA SER A 2 0.14 1.17 -14.45
C SER A 2 1.65 1.36 -14.63
N MET A 3 2.18 2.58 -14.46
CA MET A 3 3.63 2.83 -14.56
C MET A 3 4.44 2.24 -13.40
N LEU A 4 3.95 2.35 -12.17
CA LEU A 4 4.57 1.72 -10.99
C LEU A 4 4.61 0.19 -11.15
N TRP A 5 3.57 -0.40 -11.75
CA TRP A 5 3.54 -1.82 -12.05
C TRP A 5 4.57 -2.21 -13.13
N LEU A 6 4.78 -1.38 -14.15
CA LEU A 6 5.76 -1.62 -15.21
C LEU A 6 7.22 -1.37 -14.77
N ALA A 7 7.44 -0.49 -13.80
CA ALA A 7 8.75 -0.14 -13.25
C ALA A 7 9.50 -1.30 -12.57
N ARG A 8 8.88 -2.48 -12.41
CA ARG A 8 9.35 -3.69 -11.72
C ARG A 8 10.84 -3.69 -11.32
N ASN A 9 11.11 -3.30 -10.08
CA ASN A 9 12.44 -3.31 -9.47
C ASN A 9 13.50 -2.43 -10.15
N GLU A 10 13.10 -1.38 -10.87
CA GLU A 10 13.98 -0.41 -11.50
C GLU A 10 13.92 0.95 -10.80
N ASP A 11 15.08 1.58 -10.66
CA ASP A 11 15.20 2.97 -10.19
C ASP A 11 15.13 3.93 -11.37
N ALA A 12 14.42 5.04 -11.20
CA ALA A 12 14.26 6.10 -12.20
C ALA A 12 13.87 5.59 -13.61
N PRO A 13 12.84 4.72 -13.75
CA PRO A 13 12.45 4.17 -15.04
C PRO A 13 11.96 5.27 -15.99
N VAL A 14 12.26 5.08 -17.27
CA VAL A 14 11.84 5.99 -18.35
C VAL A 14 11.02 5.23 -19.37
N PHE A 15 9.77 5.65 -19.57
CA PHE A 15 8.88 5.05 -20.55
C PHE A 15 8.79 5.92 -21.81
N SER A 16 8.74 5.31 -22.98
CA SER A 16 8.63 6.02 -24.27
C SER A 16 7.49 5.51 -25.15
N TYR A 17 6.45 4.94 -24.53
CA TYR A 17 5.29 4.41 -25.24
C TYR A 17 4.34 5.53 -25.71
N PRO A 18 3.82 5.46 -26.95
CA PRO A 18 2.75 6.34 -27.42
C PRO A 18 1.50 6.30 -26.55
N ALA A 19 0.73 7.39 -26.53
CA ALA A 19 -0.50 7.50 -25.72
C ALA A 19 -1.56 6.43 -26.06
N HIS A 20 -1.67 6.00 -27.32
CA HIS A 20 -2.62 4.95 -27.70
C HIS A 20 -2.27 3.59 -27.10
N GLN A 21 -0.98 3.28 -26.90
CA GLN A 21 -0.56 2.02 -26.28
C GLN A 21 -0.91 2.01 -24.79
N TRP A 22 -0.73 3.15 -24.11
CA TRP A 22 -1.22 3.33 -22.74
C TRP A 22 -2.74 3.19 -22.66
N ALA A 23 -3.48 3.78 -23.61
CA ALA A 23 -4.94 3.67 -23.64
C ALA A 23 -5.38 2.20 -23.79
N ARG A 24 -4.72 1.41 -24.65
CA ARG A 24 -4.95 -0.03 -24.77
C ARG A 24 -4.63 -0.79 -23.48
N LEU A 25 -3.48 -0.50 -22.87
CA LEU A 25 -3.06 -1.14 -21.61
C LEU A 25 -4.05 -0.86 -20.48
N LEU A 26 -4.63 0.34 -20.45
CA LEU A 26 -5.62 0.77 -19.47
C LEU A 26 -7.05 0.32 -19.78
N GLY A 27 -7.27 -0.33 -20.94
CA GLY A 27 -8.60 -0.73 -21.37
C GLY A 27 -9.55 0.45 -21.66
N LEU A 28 -9.02 1.59 -22.11
CA LEU A 28 -9.84 2.73 -22.51
C LEU A 28 -10.48 2.50 -23.88
N ASP A 29 -11.73 2.91 -24.02
CA ASP A 29 -12.43 2.95 -25.31
C ASP A 29 -11.71 3.86 -26.31
N ASP A 30 -11.82 3.50 -27.60
CA ASP A 30 -11.23 4.23 -28.73
C ASP A 30 -9.75 4.62 -28.49
N PRO A 31 -8.86 3.64 -28.28
CA PRO A 31 -7.48 3.90 -27.84
C PRO A 31 -6.69 4.76 -28.83
N ASP A 32 -7.03 4.70 -30.12
CA ASP A 32 -6.34 5.45 -31.17
C ASP A 32 -6.86 6.90 -31.31
N THR A 33 -7.94 7.26 -30.60
CA THR A 33 -8.53 8.62 -30.63
C THR A 33 -8.79 9.17 -29.22
N THR A 34 -10.02 9.07 -28.72
CA THR A 34 -10.44 9.66 -27.44
C THR A 34 -9.68 9.06 -26.26
N GLY A 35 -9.38 7.76 -26.28
CA GLY A 35 -8.57 7.10 -25.27
C GLY A 35 -7.15 7.69 -25.18
N ALA A 36 -6.47 7.88 -26.32
CA ALA A 36 -5.16 8.52 -26.36
C ALA A 36 -5.20 9.97 -25.84
N ARG A 37 -6.25 10.73 -26.17
CA ARG A 37 -6.41 12.11 -25.67
C ARG A 37 -6.54 12.14 -24.14
N ARG A 38 -7.34 11.25 -23.55
CA ARG A 38 -7.48 11.11 -22.09
C ARG A 38 -6.15 10.80 -21.42
N VAL A 39 -5.37 9.87 -21.99
CA VAL A 39 -4.01 9.58 -21.47
C VAL A 39 -3.13 10.83 -21.50
N GLN A 40 -3.12 11.59 -22.60
CA GLN A 40 -2.31 12.81 -22.70
C GLN A 40 -2.73 13.89 -21.69
N GLU A 41 -4.03 14.00 -21.39
CA GLU A 41 -4.55 14.87 -20.33
C GLU A 41 -4.04 14.43 -18.96
N SER A 42 -4.14 13.13 -18.64
CA SER A 42 -3.62 12.57 -17.39
C SER A 42 -2.12 12.75 -17.25
N LEU A 43 -1.33 12.54 -18.32
CA LEU A 43 0.12 12.75 -18.29
C LEU A 43 0.49 14.22 -18.01
N ARG A 44 -0.26 15.18 -18.57
CA ARG A 44 -0.05 16.60 -18.29
C ARG A 44 -0.32 16.94 -16.83
N TRP A 45 -1.38 16.38 -16.26
CA TRP A 45 -1.70 16.54 -14.84
C TRP A 45 -0.63 15.88 -13.96
N LEU A 46 -0.24 14.63 -14.24
CA LEU A 46 0.83 13.96 -13.49
C LEU A 46 2.15 14.74 -13.53
N ASN A 47 2.42 15.43 -14.64
CA ASN A 47 3.58 16.29 -14.77
C ASN A 47 3.46 17.60 -13.98
N SER A 48 2.26 18.19 -13.86
CA SER A 48 2.07 19.38 -13.01
C SER A 48 2.18 19.04 -11.52
N GLU A 49 1.75 17.84 -11.13
CA GLU A 49 1.77 17.37 -9.76
C GLU A 49 3.08 16.65 -9.36
N ASN A 50 4.14 16.75 -10.18
CA ASN A 50 5.46 16.15 -9.90
C ASN A 50 5.48 14.61 -9.71
N PHE A 51 4.52 13.89 -10.29
CA PHE A 51 4.53 12.42 -10.32
C PHE A 51 5.26 11.83 -11.54
N VAL A 52 5.36 12.61 -12.62
CA VAL A 52 6.18 12.28 -13.79
C VAL A 52 6.89 13.53 -14.30
N ARG A 53 7.98 13.37 -15.03
CA ARG A 53 8.56 14.43 -15.86
C ARG A 53 8.46 14.05 -17.33
N LEU A 54 7.79 14.89 -18.12
CA LEU A 54 7.65 14.72 -19.56
C LEU A 54 8.78 15.43 -20.30
N GLU A 55 9.53 14.66 -21.08
CA GLU A 55 10.54 15.18 -22.00
C GLU A 55 10.06 14.98 -23.44
N ARG A 56 9.73 16.09 -24.10
CA ARG A 56 9.23 16.08 -25.48
C ARG A 56 10.33 15.75 -26.46
N ARG A 57 10.03 14.87 -27.42
CA ARG A 57 10.95 14.47 -28.48
C ARG A 57 10.32 14.78 -29.84
N ARG A 58 11.11 15.32 -30.76
CA ARG A 58 10.62 15.64 -32.11
C ARG A 58 10.39 14.35 -32.90
N GLY A 59 9.18 14.18 -33.43
CA GLY A 59 8.84 13.02 -34.27
C GLY A 59 8.73 11.69 -33.53
N ALA A 60 8.76 11.69 -32.19
CA ALA A 60 8.69 10.49 -31.36
C ALA A 60 7.78 10.74 -30.14
N PRO A 61 7.27 9.68 -29.48
CA PRO A 61 6.61 9.82 -28.18
C PRO A 61 7.50 10.52 -27.16
N SER A 62 6.89 11.25 -26.23
CA SER A 62 7.62 11.87 -25.13
C SER A 62 8.20 10.80 -24.21
N ASN A 63 9.40 11.04 -23.69
CA ASN A 63 9.92 10.24 -22.58
C ASN A 63 9.15 10.65 -21.31
N ILE A 64 8.71 9.66 -20.56
CA ILE A 64 8.02 9.81 -19.28
C ILE A 64 8.97 9.29 -18.22
N HIS A 65 9.62 10.21 -17.50
CA HIS A 65 10.47 9.89 -16.36
C HIS A 65 9.57 9.71 -15.14
N LEU A 66 9.56 8.53 -14.52
CA LEU A 66 8.76 8.30 -13.32
C LEU A 66 9.40 8.99 -12.11
N LEU A 67 8.58 9.72 -11.36
CA LEU A 67 9.00 10.40 -10.14
C LEU A 67 8.39 9.70 -8.91
N ASP A 68 8.87 10.12 -7.75
CA ASP A 68 8.41 9.71 -6.44
C ASP A 68 6.88 9.87 -6.27
N ASP A 69 6.23 8.83 -5.72
CA ASP A 69 4.76 8.75 -5.60
C ASP A 69 4.20 9.57 -4.44
N ALA A 70 5.05 10.11 -3.57
CA ALA A 70 4.69 11.16 -2.61
C ALA A 70 4.65 12.57 -3.24
N GLY A 71 4.94 12.71 -4.54
CA GLY A 71 4.88 14.00 -5.26
C GLY A 71 6.06 14.92 -4.95
N SER A 72 7.17 14.39 -4.40
CA SER A 72 8.35 15.19 -4.08
C SER A 72 9.13 15.69 -5.30
N GLY A 73 8.83 15.17 -6.49
CA GLY A 73 9.53 15.47 -7.74
C GLY A 73 10.90 14.80 -7.88
N LYS A 74 11.34 14.02 -6.90
CA LYS A 74 12.57 13.22 -6.97
C LYS A 74 12.39 12.03 -7.93
N PRO A 75 13.47 11.51 -8.53
CA PRO A 75 13.37 10.29 -9.34
C PRO A 75 12.82 9.13 -8.52
N TYR A 76 11.92 8.35 -9.13
CA TYR A 76 11.34 7.17 -8.49
C TYR A 76 12.42 6.20 -8.02
N LYS A 77 12.20 5.62 -6.83
CA LYS A 77 13.04 4.58 -6.25
C LYS A 77 12.22 3.33 -6.00
N SER A 78 12.73 2.19 -6.46
CA SER A 78 12.07 0.91 -6.26
C SER A 78 12.01 0.57 -4.77
N PRO A 79 10.83 0.34 -4.18
CA PRO A 79 10.70 0.00 -2.76
C PRO A 79 11.49 -1.26 -2.39
N GLY A 80 11.46 -2.28 -3.25
CA GLY A 80 12.20 -3.52 -3.03
C GLY A 80 13.72 -3.35 -3.00
N LEU A 81 14.26 -2.42 -3.81
CA LEU A 81 15.68 -2.06 -3.77
C LEU A 81 16.02 -1.19 -2.56
N MET A 82 15.16 -0.22 -2.23
CA MET A 82 15.35 0.67 -1.08
C MET A 82 15.30 -0.07 0.25
N VAL A 83 14.38 -1.03 0.42
CA VAL A 83 14.31 -1.85 1.64
C VAL A 83 15.63 -2.58 1.89
N LYS A 84 16.27 -3.10 0.85
CA LYS A 84 17.60 -3.74 0.97
C LYS A 84 18.71 -2.74 1.27
N ALA A 85 18.70 -1.58 0.61
CA ALA A 85 19.74 -0.56 0.77
C ALA A 85 19.66 0.18 2.12
N LEU A 86 18.46 0.31 2.69
CA LEU A 86 18.16 1.04 3.91
C LEU A 86 17.95 0.14 5.13
N ALA A 87 18.28 -1.16 5.03
CA ALA A 87 18.08 -2.12 6.13
C ALA A 87 18.73 -1.70 7.47
N LYS A 88 19.77 -0.86 7.44
CA LYS A 88 20.46 -0.31 8.62
C LYS A 88 20.03 1.12 9.01
N ARG A 89 19.09 1.72 8.27
CA ARG A 89 18.62 3.11 8.42
C ARG A 89 17.09 3.10 8.58
N PRO A 90 16.58 2.72 9.77
CA PRO A 90 15.16 2.44 9.96
C PRO A 90 14.25 3.66 9.73
N THR A 91 14.70 4.87 10.03
CA THR A 91 13.90 6.09 9.82
C THR A 91 13.69 6.39 8.33
N GLU A 92 14.74 6.26 7.51
CA GLU A 92 14.63 6.43 6.05
C GLU A 92 13.89 5.26 5.39
N LEU A 93 13.92 4.08 6.00
CA LEU A 93 13.25 2.89 5.50
C LEU A 93 11.72 3.05 5.51
N GLU A 94 11.15 3.75 6.50
CA GLU A 94 9.70 3.86 6.69
C GLU A 94 8.98 4.45 5.47
N GLU A 95 9.59 5.41 4.78
CA GLU A 95 9.04 6.03 3.55
C GLU A 95 8.92 5.03 2.38
N HIS A 96 9.66 3.92 2.42
CA HIS A 96 9.70 2.93 1.34
C HIS A 96 9.01 1.61 1.71
N LEU A 97 8.29 1.56 2.84
CA LEU A 97 7.56 0.36 3.26
C LEU A 97 6.18 0.32 2.61
N TYR A 98 5.95 -0.73 1.81
CA TYR A 98 4.64 -1.04 1.25
C TYR A 98 4.11 -2.33 1.87
N VAL A 99 2.81 -2.35 2.14
CA VAL A 99 2.12 -3.58 2.52
C VAL A 99 1.92 -4.46 1.28
N GLN A 100 2.28 -5.73 1.39
CA GLN A 100 2.06 -6.71 0.33
C GLN A 100 0.78 -7.49 0.61
N LEU A 101 -0.10 -7.54 -0.38
CA LEU A 101 -1.32 -8.35 -0.33
C LEU A 101 -1.07 -9.68 -1.06
N SER A 102 -1.57 -10.77 -0.48
CA SER A 102 -1.64 -12.05 -1.18
C SER A 102 -2.49 -11.90 -2.45
N ALA A 103 -2.07 -12.52 -3.56
CA ALA A 103 -2.87 -12.57 -4.78
C ALA A 103 -4.27 -13.18 -4.52
N ALA A 104 -4.37 -14.09 -3.55
CA ALA A 104 -5.62 -14.69 -3.10
C ALA A 104 -6.68 -13.66 -2.68
N PHE A 105 -6.26 -12.50 -2.16
CA PHE A 105 -7.16 -11.41 -1.79
C PHE A 105 -8.07 -10.99 -2.96
N TRP A 106 -7.51 -10.97 -4.16
CA TRP A 106 -8.21 -10.64 -5.40
C TRP A 106 -8.83 -11.87 -6.05
N THR A 107 -8.04 -12.94 -6.24
CA THR A 107 -8.44 -14.09 -7.05
C THR A 107 -9.52 -14.96 -6.40
N ARG A 108 -9.68 -14.88 -5.08
CA ARG A 108 -10.71 -15.61 -4.33
C ARG A 108 -11.86 -14.75 -3.84
N GLY A 109 -11.91 -13.49 -4.27
CA GLY A 109 -13.05 -12.61 -4.00
C GLY A 109 -13.09 -11.99 -2.60
N TRP A 110 -12.02 -12.09 -1.79
CA TRP A 110 -11.99 -11.48 -0.45
C TRP A 110 -12.19 -9.96 -0.48
N VAL A 111 -11.75 -9.27 -1.53
CA VAL A 111 -12.04 -7.84 -1.72
C VAL A 111 -13.54 -7.51 -1.76
N ARG A 112 -14.38 -8.46 -2.18
CA ARG A 112 -15.83 -8.32 -2.22
C ARG A 112 -16.49 -8.82 -0.93
N GLU A 113 -15.96 -9.89 -0.35
CA GLU A 113 -16.52 -10.51 0.86
C GLU A 113 -16.31 -9.63 2.09
N LEU A 114 -15.12 -9.04 2.22
CA LEU A 114 -14.78 -8.21 3.36
C LEU A 114 -15.41 -6.82 3.26
N SER A 115 -15.93 -6.34 4.39
CA SER A 115 -16.34 -4.94 4.50
C SER A 115 -15.14 -4.00 4.38
N GLY A 116 -15.39 -2.74 4.00
CA GLY A 116 -14.35 -1.71 3.97
C GLY A 116 -13.61 -1.55 5.30
N ALA A 117 -14.30 -1.77 6.43
CA ALA A 117 -13.70 -1.75 7.76
C ALA A 117 -12.72 -2.92 7.96
N ALA A 118 -13.07 -4.13 7.51
CA ALA A 118 -12.19 -5.28 7.58
C ALA A 118 -10.98 -5.15 6.65
N VAL A 119 -11.16 -4.62 5.44
CA VAL A 119 -10.04 -4.32 4.52
C VAL A 119 -9.09 -3.30 5.14
N ALA A 120 -9.62 -2.20 5.70
CA ALA A 120 -8.80 -1.20 6.39
C ALA A 120 -8.00 -1.83 7.53
N MET A 121 -8.65 -2.61 8.40
CA MET A 121 -7.96 -3.29 9.50
C MET A 121 -6.94 -4.33 9.04
N TYR A 122 -7.20 -5.01 7.94
CA TYR A 122 -6.26 -5.96 7.36
C TYR A 122 -4.96 -5.25 6.91
N LEU A 123 -5.10 -4.11 6.24
CA LEU A 123 -3.97 -3.27 5.83
C LEU A 123 -3.19 -2.73 7.03
N VAL A 124 -3.88 -2.27 8.07
CA VAL A 124 -3.25 -1.80 9.32
C VAL A 124 -2.46 -2.93 9.98
N LEU A 125 -3.03 -4.13 10.11
CA LEU A 125 -2.34 -5.27 10.70
C LEU A 125 -1.11 -5.67 9.87
N LEU A 126 -1.20 -5.69 8.54
CA LEU A 126 -0.05 -5.94 7.66
C LEU A 126 1.04 -4.87 7.83
N HIS A 127 0.66 -3.60 7.93
CA HIS A 127 1.60 -2.50 8.13
C HIS A 127 2.34 -2.64 9.48
N GLU A 128 1.60 -2.86 10.56
CA GLU A 128 2.16 -3.02 11.90
C GLU A 128 3.01 -4.29 12.04
N GLN A 129 2.65 -5.36 11.32
CA GLN A 129 3.42 -6.60 11.29
C GLN A 129 4.79 -6.42 10.64
N ARG A 130 4.97 -5.42 9.75
CA ARG A 130 6.23 -5.11 9.04
C ARG A 130 6.86 -6.35 8.36
N GLY A 131 6.02 -7.27 7.88
CA GLY A 131 6.46 -8.50 7.20
C GLY A 131 6.98 -9.62 8.09
N ASP A 132 6.92 -9.47 9.42
CA ASP A 132 7.28 -10.53 10.38
C ASP A 132 6.06 -11.44 10.67
N PRO A 133 5.98 -12.66 10.10
CA PRO A 133 4.81 -13.52 10.24
C PRO A 133 4.50 -13.91 11.69
N ASP A 134 5.50 -13.91 12.58
CA ASP A 134 5.36 -14.32 13.97
C ASP A 134 5.04 -13.13 14.91
N LYS A 135 5.06 -11.90 14.38
CA LYS A 135 4.80 -10.70 15.16
C LYS A 135 3.32 -10.51 15.44
N SER A 136 2.96 -10.66 16.71
CA SER A 136 1.66 -10.24 17.23
C SER A 136 1.55 -8.71 17.27
N VAL A 137 0.47 -8.17 16.70
CA VAL A 137 0.22 -6.73 16.60
C VAL A 137 -0.71 -6.26 17.71
N TRP A 138 -0.30 -5.25 18.45
CA TRP A 138 -1.17 -4.50 19.35
C TRP A 138 -1.33 -3.07 18.84
N ILE A 139 -2.56 -2.67 18.54
CA ILE A 139 -2.89 -1.32 18.11
C ILE A 139 -3.41 -0.55 19.32
N ALA A 140 -2.63 0.42 19.79
CA ALA A 140 -3.10 1.36 20.80
C ALA A 140 -4.30 2.17 20.26
N PRO A 141 -5.33 2.47 21.07
CA PRO A 141 -6.48 3.25 20.59
C PRO A 141 -6.08 4.59 19.95
N SER A 142 -5.13 5.31 20.55
CA SER A 142 -4.60 6.56 20.00
C SER A 142 -3.96 6.40 18.63
N VAL A 143 -3.19 5.32 18.41
CA VAL A 143 -2.58 5.03 17.09
C VAL A 143 -3.65 4.81 16.03
N GLY A 144 -4.75 4.13 16.38
CA GLY A 144 -5.88 3.92 15.46
C GLY A 144 -6.46 5.23 14.93
N HIS A 145 -6.59 6.23 15.79
CA HIS A 145 -7.11 7.55 15.43
C HIS A 145 -6.04 8.43 14.78
N ASP A 146 -4.88 8.58 15.43
CA ASP A 146 -3.89 9.59 15.07
C ASP A 146 -3.07 9.22 13.82
N VAL A 147 -2.89 7.93 13.55
CA VAL A 147 -2.09 7.46 12.40
C VAL A 147 -2.98 7.00 11.25
N TYR A 148 -4.09 6.32 11.55
CA TYR A 148 -4.93 5.69 10.53
C TYR A 148 -6.26 6.40 10.29
N ASP A 149 -6.59 7.43 11.08
CA ASP A 149 -7.87 8.16 11.01
C ASP A 149 -9.09 7.22 11.08
N LEU A 150 -8.99 6.17 11.90
CA LEU A 150 -10.05 5.17 12.07
C LEU A 150 -10.77 5.35 13.40
N SER A 151 -12.09 5.49 13.33
CA SER A 151 -12.94 5.45 14.52
C SER A 151 -12.83 4.11 15.28
N ASP A 152 -13.05 4.15 16.59
CA ASP A 152 -13.07 2.96 17.44
C ASP A 152 -14.09 1.91 16.97
N GLU A 153 -15.23 2.37 16.46
CA GLU A 153 -16.28 1.50 15.93
C GLU A 153 -15.82 0.78 14.67
N THR A 154 -15.27 1.51 13.70
CA THR A 154 -14.72 0.95 12.45
C THR A 154 -13.65 -0.09 12.77
N ARG A 155 -12.75 0.24 13.70
CA ARG A 155 -11.65 -0.63 14.12
C ARG A 155 -12.15 -1.94 14.73
N ARG A 156 -13.10 -1.83 15.68
CA ARG A 156 -13.70 -3.00 16.34
C ARG A 156 -14.45 -3.88 15.33
N LYS A 157 -15.25 -3.28 14.45
CA LYS A 157 -16.01 -4.01 13.42
C LYS A 157 -15.07 -4.78 12.49
N GLY A 158 -14.04 -4.11 11.96
CA GLY A 158 -13.07 -4.72 11.06
C GLY A 158 -12.29 -5.86 11.72
N LEU A 159 -11.79 -5.66 12.95
CA LEU A 159 -11.06 -6.70 13.68
C LEU A 159 -11.93 -7.92 13.98
N ASN A 160 -13.18 -7.72 14.41
CA ASN A 160 -14.11 -8.82 14.69
C ASN A 160 -14.42 -9.62 13.43
N GLU A 161 -14.59 -8.95 12.29
CA GLU A 161 -14.82 -9.60 11.00
C GLU A 161 -13.61 -10.42 10.56
N LEU A 162 -12.39 -9.87 10.65
CA LEU A 162 -11.18 -10.62 10.34
C LEU A 162 -11.01 -11.86 11.23
N VAL A 163 -11.35 -11.76 12.52
CA VAL A 163 -11.35 -12.92 13.42
C VAL A 163 -12.41 -13.95 13.03
N LYS A 164 -13.60 -13.49 12.65
CA LYS A 164 -14.69 -14.37 12.19
C LYS A 164 -14.31 -15.15 10.92
N HIS A 165 -13.56 -14.55 10.02
CA HIS A 165 -13.06 -15.19 8.80
C HIS A 165 -11.73 -15.94 8.99
N GLU A 166 -11.27 -16.10 10.24
CA GLU A 166 -10.02 -16.78 10.59
C GLU A 166 -8.76 -16.15 9.98
N MET A 167 -8.88 -14.91 9.47
CA MET A 167 -7.79 -14.13 8.90
C MET A 167 -6.96 -13.44 9.97
N ALA A 168 -7.48 -13.34 11.19
CA ALA A 168 -6.77 -12.92 12.37
C ALA A 168 -7.20 -13.76 13.58
N SER A 169 -6.33 -13.87 14.59
CA SER A 169 -6.69 -14.40 15.91
C SER A 169 -6.38 -13.39 16.99
N VAL A 170 -7.20 -13.34 18.04
CA VAL A 170 -6.99 -12.44 19.18
C VAL A 170 -6.50 -13.22 20.40
N ARG A 171 -5.45 -12.69 21.04
CA ARG A 171 -4.94 -13.18 22.32
C ARG A 171 -4.90 -12.03 23.33
N ARG A 172 -5.28 -12.30 24.57
CA ARG A 172 -5.18 -11.32 25.66
C ARG A 172 -3.81 -11.46 26.32
N ARG A 173 -2.92 -10.47 26.14
CA ARG A 173 -1.64 -10.43 26.87
C ARG A 173 -1.78 -9.56 28.13
N PRO A 174 -1.35 -10.06 29.30
CA PRO A 174 -1.21 -9.22 30.48
C PRO A 174 -0.06 -8.23 30.27
N VAL A 175 -0.30 -6.96 30.55
CA VAL A 175 0.76 -5.95 30.60
C VAL A 175 1.31 -5.97 32.01
N ARG A 176 2.59 -6.36 32.18
CA ARG A 176 3.27 -6.19 33.46
C ARG A 176 3.61 -4.71 33.62
N GLN A 177 2.92 -4.02 34.53
CA GLN A 177 3.33 -2.73 35.07
C GLN A 177 3.74 -2.96 36.52
N GLY A 178 4.98 -2.59 36.88
CA GLY A 178 5.42 -2.43 38.27
C GLY A 178 5.67 -3.71 39.09
N LEU A 179 6.40 -3.52 40.19
CA LEU A 179 6.74 -4.53 41.21
C LEU A 179 5.69 -4.62 42.34
N PHE A 180 4.69 -3.74 42.38
CA PHE A 180 3.68 -3.66 43.44
C PHE A 180 2.29 -3.49 42.84
N ASN A 181 1.31 -4.29 43.30
CA ASN A 181 -0.17 -4.21 43.20
C ASN A 181 -0.85 -3.30 42.15
N ASP A 182 -0.29 -3.15 40.96
CA ASP A 182 -0.93 -2.45 39.86
C ASP A 182 -1.99 -3.35 39.19
N GLN A 183 -3.16 -2.78 38.93
CA GLN A 183 -4.29 -3.46 38.30
C GLN A 183 -3.86 -4.09 36.95
N TYR A 184 -4.03 -5.40 36.81
CA TYR A 184 -3.78 -6.12 35.56
C TYR A 184 -4.63 -5.57 34.41
N ARG A 185 -4.05 -4.70 33.57
CA ARG A 185 -4.65 -4.33 32.29
C ARG A 185 -4.22 -5.32 31.22
N GLY A 186 -5.13 -6.20 30.80
CA GLY A 186 -4.94 -7.05 29.64
C GLY A 186 -5.14 -6.28 28.34
N ARG A 187 -4.26 -6.49 27.35
CA ARG A 187 -4.38 -5.93 26.00
C ARG A 187 -4.72 -7.04 25.00
N ASN A 188 -5.58 -6.74 24.04
CA ASN A 188 -5.83 -7.62 22.90
C ASN A 188 -4.70 -7.44 21.90
N VAL A 189 -4.04 -8.54 21.57
CA VAL A 189 -3.00 -8.61 20.54
C VAL A 189 -3.51 -9.52 19.45
N TYR A 190 -3.26 -9.14 18.20
CA TYR A 190 -3.77 -9.81 17.02
C TYR A 190 -2.63 -10.49 16.28
N ASP A 191 -2.82 -11.75 15.94
CA ASP A 191 -1.94 -12.46 15.01
C ASP A 191 -2.65 -12.55 13.68
N LEU A 192 -1.95 -12.16 12.60
CA LEU A 192 -2.52 -12.19 11.26
C LEU A 192 -2.21 -13.54 10.60
N HIS A 193 -3.21 -14.09 9.90
CA HIS A 193 -3.08 -15.35 9.17
C HIS A 193 -3.32 -15.13 7.66
N PRO A 194 -2.38 -14.50 6.92
CA PRO A 194 -2.56 -14.30 5.47
C PRO A 194 -2.75 -15.61 4.69
N GLY A 195 -2.20 -16.71 5.22
CA GLY A 195 -2.36 -18.06 4.66
C GLY A 195 -3.78 -18.61 4.74
N ALA A 196 -4.66 -18.07 5.60
CA ALA A 196 -6.07 -18.49 5.68
C ALA A 196 -6.86 -18.09 4.42
N MET A 197 -6.34 -17.15 3.62
CA MET A 197 -6.90 -16.87 2.29
C MET A 197 -6.57 -17.97 1.27
N GLY A 198 -5.61 -18.86 1.58
CA GLY A 198 -4.98 -19.86 0.71
C GLY A 198 -5.66 -21.22 0.66
#